data_AF-A0A0Q7YG12-F1
#
_entry.id   AF-A0A0Q7YG12-F1
#
_cell.length_a   1.000
_cell.length_b   1.000
_cell.length_c   1.000
_cell.angle_alpha   90.00
_cell.angle_beta   90.00
_cell.angle_gamma   90.00
#
_symmetry.space_group_name_H-M   'P 1'
#
loop_
_entity.id
_entity.type
_entity.pdbx_description
1 polymer ?
#
loop_
_entity_poly.entity_id
_entity_poly.type
_entity_poly.pdbx_seq_one_letter_code
_entity_poly.pdbx_strand_id
1 'polypeptide(L)'
;MEKAMKRFITGAALAFAVVPAAASEPVNMRFECDAGAATAGGEPPNLHGNWDFLMDAGGEPSFGLMSIGFVGDTYGGSLTPVRTAPVVVRTITLTGYSIHMVVASREGDVLFDGTLSANGNRMCGTVTYHGGRTLAMVAQKRPSIYQSQSQAQRASGSKRGCDHPFSMPRGRSTKCRLSGAKQLQRARQRNDRFRAQVNPGRNGRYRARSGRCMAE
;
A
#
# COMPACT_ATOMS: atom_id res chain seq x y z
N MET A 1 -76.89 -18.76 25.60
CA MET A 1 -75.85 -19.08 26.59
C MET A 1 -74.51 -18.63 26.05
N GLU A 2 -73.74 -17.99 26.94
CA GLU A 2 -72.48 -17.27 26.74
C GLU A 2 -71.37 -18.03 26.00
N LYS A 3 -70.54 -17.29 25.24
CA LYS A 3 -69.15 -17.03 25.65
C LYS A 3 -68.46 -16.01 24.72
N ALA A 4 -68.16 -14.85 25.28
CA ALA A 4 -67.22 -13.89 24.74
C ALA A 4 -65.80 -14.47 24.81
N MET A 5 -65.02 -14.35 23.73
CA MET A 5 -63.59 -14.69 23.74
C MET A 5 -62.78 -13.52 23.15
N LYS A 6 -62.33 -12.65 24.06
CA LYS A 6 -61.36 -11.58 23.85
C LYS A 6 -59.97 -12.23 23.70
N ARG A 7 -59.34 -12.10 22.53
CA ARG A 7 -57.93 -12.50 22.34
C ARG A 7 -57.05 -11.26 22.38
N PHE A 8 -56.19 -11.22 23.40
CA PHE A 8 -55.18 -10.21 23.64
C PHE A 8 -54.11 -10.28 22.55
N ILE A 9 -53.80 -9.14 21.93
CA ILE A 9 -52.64 -8.99 21.03
C ILE A 9 -51.47 -8.53 21.90
N THR A 10 -50.59 -9.47 22.21
CA THR A 10 -49.32 -9.22 22.90
C THR A 10 -48.34 -8.60 21.90
N GLY A 11 -48.07 -7.30 22.04
CA GLY A 11 -47.08 -6.58 21.24
C GLY A 11 -45.67 -7.03 21.58
N ALA A 12 -44.94 -7.56 20.58
CA ALA A 12 -43.52 -7.84 20.68
C ALA A 12 -42.75 -6.51 20.55
N ALA A 13 -42.18 -6.03 21.67
CA ALA A 13 -41.24 -4.93 21.66
C ALA A 13 -39.92 -5.39 21.02
N LEU A 14 -39.61 -4.86 19.83
CA LEU A 14 -38.30 -5.00 19.20
C LEU A 14 -37.29 -4.17 20.00
N ALA A 15 -36.47 -4.84 20.80
CA ALA A 15 -35.30 -4.23 21.43
C ALA A 15 -34.25 -3.97 20.35
N PHE A 16 -34.10 -2.72 19.94
CA PHE A 16 -32.94 -2.29 19.17
C PHE A 16 -31.72 -2.35 20.10
N ALA A 17 -30.87 -3.36 19.91
CA ALA A 17 -29.55 -3.36 20.50
C ALA A 17 -28.77 -2.17 19.94
N VAL A 18 -28.58 -1.14 20.76
CA VAL A 18 -27.67 -0.03 20.47
C VAL A 18 -26.28 -0.65 20.38
N VAL A 19 -25.75 -0.78 19.17
CA VAL A 19 -24.33 -1.11 18.98
C VAL A 19 -23.57 0.10 19.54
N PRO A 20 -22.76 -0.04 20.59
CA PRO A 20 -21.88 1.03 21.00
C PRO A 20 -20.91 1.27 19.84
N ALA A 21 -21.01 2.43 19.20
CA ALA A 21 -19.95 2.93 18.36
C ALA A 21 -18.74 3.09 19.29
N ALA A 22 -17.78 2.17 19.21
CA ALA A 22 -16.49 2.33 19.84
C ALA A 22 -15.87 3.60 19.24
N ALA A 23 -16.04 4.72 19.96
CA ALA A 23 -15.38 5.96 19.64
C ALA A 23 -13.88 5.65 19.68
N SER A 24 -13.23 5.75 18.52
CA SER A 24 -11.78 5.64 18.45
C SER A 24 -11.20 6.69 19.39
N GLU A 25 -10.39 6.27 20.36
CA GLU A 25 -9.77 7.20 21.31
C GLU A 25 -9.04 8.31 20.54
N PRO A 26 -9.06 9.56 21.03
CA PRO A 26 -8.36 10.66 20.38
C PRO A 26 -6.87 10.34 20.30
N VAL A 27 -6.38 10.08 19.09
CA VAL A 27 -4.96 9.86 18.84
C VAL A 27 -4.23 11.19 19.07
N ASN A 28 -3.35 11.22 20.07
CA ASN A 28 -2.52 12.39 20.33
C ASN A 28 -1.40 12.50 19.28
N MET A 29 -1.69 13.21 18.19
CA MET A 29 -0.75 13.47 17.09
C MET A 29 0.16 14.66 17.43
N ARG A 30 1.09 14.47 18.36
CA ARG A 30 2.24 15.39 18.52
C ARG A 30 3.31 15.13 17.46
N PHE A 31 4.12 16.13 17.11
CA PHE A 31 5.23 15.94 16.18
C PHE A 31 6.45 15.26 16.81
N GLU A 32 6.48 15.12 18.14
CA GLU A 32 7.54 14.36 18.80
C GLU A 32 7.36 12.85 18.64
N CYS A 33 8.49 12.18 18.41
CA CYS A 33 8.62 10.74 18.58
C CYS A 33 9.55 10.47 19.75
N ASP A 34 9.11 9.64 20.70
CA ASP A 34 10.03 8.90 21.54
C ASP A 34 10.74 7.91 20.62
N ALA A 35 11.94 8.28 20.14
CA ALA A 35 12.73 7.42 19.28
C ALA A 35 12.97 6.10 20.03
N GLY A 36 12.32 5.03 19.57
CA GLY A 36 12.58 3.70 20.10
C GLY A 36 14.02 3.34 19.76
N ALA A 37 14.83 3.06 20.79
CA ALA A 37 16.17 2.53 20.55
C ALA A 37 16.05 1.24 19.73
N ALA A 38 16.78 1.17 18.63
CA ALA A 38 16.76 0.01 17.77
C ALA A 38 17.37 -1.18 18.50
N THR A 39 16.60 -2.25 18.74
CA THR A 39 17.20 -3.51 19.16
C THR A 39 17.97 -4.07 17.97
N ALA A 40 19.30 -4.06 18.05
CA ALA A 40 20.17 -4.59 16.99
C ALA A 40 19.79 -6.05 16.70
N GLY A 41 19.44 -6.35 15.44
CA GLY A 41 19.04 -7.69 14.98
C GLY A 41 17.54 -8.03 15.12
N GLY A 42 16.69 -7.10 15.55
CA GLY A 42 15.23 -7.29 15.51
C GLY A 42 14.67 -7.23 14.09
N GLU A 43 13.62 -8.02 13.81
CA GLU A 43 12.85 -7.91 12.55
C GLU A 43 12.28 -6.50 12.42
N PRO A 44 12.43 -5.84 11.24
CA PRO A 44 11.87 -4.51 11.01
C PRO A 44 10.36 -4.48 11.25
N PRO A 45 9.80 -3.40 11.84
CA PRO A 45 8.37 -3.31 12.04
C PRO A 45 7.59 -3.38 10.72
N ASN A 46 6.50 -4.14 10.72
CA ASN A 46 5.66 -4.27 9.52
C ASN A 46 4.84 -2.98 9.30
N LEU A 47 5.12 -2.28 8.20
CA LEU A 47 4.44 -1.02 7.86
C LEU A 47 3.07 -1.18 7.23
N HIS A 48 2.74 -2.37 6.74
CA HIS A 48 1.52 -2.59 5.98
C HIS A 48 0.28 -2.20 6.80
N GLY A 49 -0.62 -1.46 6.18
CA GLY A 49 -1.87 -1.01 6.80
C GLY A 49 -2.22 0.43 6.45
N ASN A 50 -3.24 0.93 7.13
CA ASN A 50 -3.67 2.33 7.02
C ASN A 50 -3.08 3.13 8.19
N TRP A 51 -2.77 4.37 7.89
CA TRP A 51 -2.13 5.31 8.79
C TRP A 51 -2.86 6.66 8.68
N ASP A 52 -3.11 7.28 9.82
CA ASP A 52 -3.54 8.68 9.88
C ASP A 52 -2.27 9.52 9.97
N PHE A 53 -2.15 10.59 9.20
CA PHE A 53 -1.01 11.49 9.28
C PHE A 53 -1.43 12.94 9.50
N LEU A 54 -0.52 13.69 10.11
CA LEU A 54 -0.60 15.12 10.32
C LEU A 54 0.73 15.72 9.86
N MET A 55 0.65 16.75 9.04
CA MET A 55 1.80 17.56 8.65
C MET A 55 1.58 19.03 8.99
N ASP A 56 2.66 19.74 9.27
CA ASP A 56 2.65 21.18 9.35
C ASP A 56 2.82 21.75 7.93
N ALA A 57 1.77 22.35 7.37
CA ALA A 57 1.79 22.94 6.03
C ALA A 57 2.14 24.43 6.04
N GLY A 58 3.16 24.83 6.83
CA GLY A 58 3.62 26.22 6.92
C GLY A 58 2.85 27.04 7.97
N GLY A 59 2.68 26.47 9.16
CA GLY A 59 1.93 27.01 10.29
C GLY A 59 0.51 26.47 10.40
N GLU A 60 0.03 25.74 9.40
CA GLU A 60 -1.32 25.21 9.34
C GLU A 60 -1.33 23.67 9.36
N PRO A 61 -2.00 23.03 10.34
CA PRO A 61 -2.09 21.58 10.36
C PRO A 61 -2.85 21.05 9.13
N SER A 62 -2.26 20.07 8.46
CA SER A 62 -2.87 19.34 7.36
C SER A 62 -2.92 17.85 7.68
N PHE A 63 -4.14 17.32 7.75
CA PHE A 63 -4.39 15.92 8.05
C PHE A 63 -4.52 15.10 6.77
N GLY A 64 -4.33 13.79 6.87
CA GLY A 64 -4.66 12.89 5.78
C GLY A 64 -4.56 11.43 6.14
N LEU A 65 -4.83 10.60 5.15
CA LEU A 65 -4.75 9.14 5.23
C LEU A 65 -3.60 8.64 4.37
N MET A 66 -2.83 7.70 4.88
CA MET A 66 -1.79 6.99 4.16
C MET A 66 -2.09 5.49 4.18
N SER A 67 -2.04 4.85 3.02
CA SER A 67 -2.16 3.40 2.91
C SER A 67 -0.83 2.84 2.43
N ILE A 68 -0.21 1.97 3.23
CA ILE A 68 1.06 1.31 2.91
C ILE A 68 0.80 -0.17 2.67
N GLY A 69 1.35 -0.68 1.58
CA GLY A 69 1.31 -2.08 1.22
C GLY A 69 2.56 -2.54 0.48
N PHE A 70 2.55 -3.78 0.00
CA PHE A 70 3.65 -4.30 -0.82
C PHE A 70 3.37 -4.05 -2.30
N VAL A 71 4.35 -3.51 -3.01
CA VAL A 71 4.37 -3.38 -4.47
C VAL A 71 5.55 -4.21 -4.97
N GLY A 72 5.27 -5.47 -5.34
CA GLY A 72 6.33 -6.46 -5.56
C GLY A 72 6.94 -6.94 -4.23
N ASP A 73 8.23 -6.71 -4.06
CA ASP A 73 9.05 -7.04 -2.88
C ASP A 73 9.33 -5.83 -1.97
N THR A 74 9.04 -4.60 -2.44
CA THR A 74 9.21 -3.36 -1.67
C THR A 74 7.89 -2.83 -1.13
N TYR A 75 7.98 -1.95 -0.14
CA TYR A 75 6.84 -1.17 0.31
C TYR A 75 6.53 -0.02 -0.65
N GLY A 76 5.25 0.28 -0.82
CA GLY A 76 4.71 1.42 -1.57
C GLY A 76 3.29 1.71 -1.11
N GLY A 77 2.62 2.68 -1.74
CA GLY A 77 1.30 3.06 -1.27
C GLY A 77 0.75 4.36 -1.84
N SER A 78 -0.12 5.00 -1.06
CA SER A 78 -0.73 6.28 -1.40
C SER A 78 -0.88 7.16 -0.17
N LEU A 79 -0.84 8.47 -0.39
CA LEU A 79 -1.11 9.52 0.58
C LEU A 79 -2.29 10.35 0.08
N THR A 80 -3.28 10.60 0.94
CA THR A 80 -4.47 11.37 0.64
C THR A 80 -4.63 12.46 1.70
N PRO A 81 -3.99 13.63 1.51
CA PRO A 81 -4.23 14.80 2.35
C PRO A 81 -5.66 15.31 2.17
N VAL A 82 -6.30 15.82 3.22
CA VAL A 82 -7.73 16.20 3.20
C VAL A 82 -8.07 17.34 2.22
N ARG A 83 -7.08 18.17 1.85
CA ARG A 83 -7.28 19.37 1.02
C ARG A 83 -6.62 19.28 -0.36
N THR A 84 -6.00 18.15 -0.70
CA THR A 84 -5.28 18.00 -1.97
C THR A 84 -5.63 16.66 -2.65
N ALA A 85 -5.23 16.52 -3.91
CA ALA A 85 -5.36 15.25 -4.61
C ALA A 85 -4.52 14.16 -3.93
N PRO A 86 -4.96 12.88 -4.00
CA PRO A 86 -4.12 11.75 -3.61
C PRO A 86 -2.82 11.70 -4.42
N VAL A 87 -1.74 11.34 -3.75
CA VAL A 87 -0.41 11.16 -4.32
C VAL A 87 0.12 9.76 -4.06
N VAL A 88 1.05 9.31 -4.90
CA VAL A 88 1.59 7.94 -4.85
C VAL A 88 2.86 7.91 -4.00
N VAL A 89 2.94 6.98 -3.06
CA VAL A 89 4.18 6.61 -2.39
C VAL A 89 4.88 5.55 -3.25
N ARG A 90 5.99 5.92 -3.88
CA ARG A 90 6.70 5.06 -4.84
C ARG A 90 7.48 3.95 -4.14
N THR A 91 8.19 4.33 -3.09
CA THR A 91 9.12 3.44 -2.40
C THR A 91 9.21 3.87 -0.94
N ILE A 92 9.27 2.89 -0.06
CA ILE A 92 9.60 3.07 1.35
C ILE A 92 10.75 2.13 1.67
N THR A 93 11.82 2.70 2.23
CA THR A 93 13.00 1.96 2.68
C THR A 93 13.08 2.06 4.20
N LEU A 94 13.30 0.91 4.84
CA LEU A 94 13.49 0.78 6.27
C LEU A 94 14.92 0.33 6.56
N THR A 95 15.62 1.11 7.38
CA THR A 95 16.94 0.75 7.91
C THR A 95 16.87 0.81 9.43
N GLY A 96 16.64 -0.34 10.07
CA GLY A 96 16.27 -0.38 11.48
C GLY A 96 14.94 0.34 11.71
N TYR A 97 14.97 1.43 12.48
CA TYR A 97 13.81 2.29 12.75
C TYR A 97 13.82 3.57 11.91
N SER A 98 14.87 3.82 11.13
CA SER A 98 14.90 4.92 10.17
C SER A 98 14.07 4.56 8.96
N ILE A 99 13.23 5.50 8.53
CA ILE A 99 12.34 5.36 7.40
C ILE A 99 12.61 6.47 6.39
N HIS A 100 12.73 6.06 5.13
CA HIS A 100 12.88 6.95 3.98
C HIS A 100 11.74 6.65 3.00
N MET A 101 10.95 7.65 2.63
CA MET A 101 9.89 7.52 1.65
C MET A 101 10.09 8.46 0.48
N VAL A 102 9.80 7.97 -0.73
CA VAL A 102 9.75 8.77 -1.95
C VAL A 102 8.29 8.89 -2.40
N VAL A 103 7.77 10.11 -2.42
CA VAL A 103 6.39 10.43 -2.76
C VAL A 103 6.37 11.18 -4.08
N ALA A 104 5.56 10.71 -5.04
CA ALA A 104 5.41 11.38 -6.32
C ALA A 104 4.60 12.68 -6.16
N SER A 105 5.17 13.83 -6.55
CA SER A 105 4.42 15.07 -6.79
C SER A 105 4.41 15.41 -8.28
N ARG A 106 3.56 16.37 -8.66
CA ARG A 106 3.51 16.91 -10.02
C ARG A 106 4.82 17.61 -10.41
N GLU A 107 5.48 18.25 -9.45
CA GLU A 107 6.68 19.06 -9.64
C GLU A 107 7.99 18.24 -9.51
N GLY A 108 7.89 16.96 -9.13
CA GLY A 108 9.03 16.10 -8.83
C GLY A 108 8.78 15.22 -7.62
N ASP A 109 9.74 14.39 -7.26
CA ASP A 109 9.62 13.58 -6.05
C ASP A 109 9.81 14.44 -4.80
N VAL A 110 9.02 14.12 -3.77
CA VAL A 110 9.07 14.68 -2.43
C VAL A 110 9.60 13.59 -1.51
N LEU A 111 10.53 13.94 -0.63
CA LEU A 111 11.17 12.99 0.27
C LEU A 111 10.59 13.11 1.66
N PHE A 112 10.38 11.99 2.34
CA PHE A 112 10.16 11.98 3.77
C PHE A 112 11.28 11.17 4.43
N ASP A 113 11.91 11.78 5.42
CA ASP A 113 12.95 11.18 6.23
C ASP A 113 12.51 11.22 7.69
N GLY A 114 12.47 10.06 8.35
CA GLY A 114 11.94 9.97 9.71
C GLY A 114 12.37 8.74 10.47
N THR A 115 11.74 8.55 11.62
CA THR A 115 11.94 7.42 12.52
C THR A 115 10.60 6.82 12.94
N LEU A 116 10.62 5.51 13.17
CA LEU A 116 9.53 4.75 13.76
C LEU A 116 9.67 4.66 15.27
N SER A 117 8.54 4.65 15.97
CA SER A 117 8.48 4.25 17.38
C SER A 117 8.89 2.79 17.57
N ALA A 118 9.28 2.42 18.80
CA ALA A 118 9.72 1.06 19.13
C ALA A 118 8.71 -0.03 18.76
N ASN A 119 7.42 0.24 18.91
CA ASN A 119 6.31 -0.66 18.57
C ASN A 119 5.90 -0.58 17.09
N GLY A 120 6.53 0.27 16.28
CA GLY A 120 6.28 0.43 14.85
C GLY A 120 4.89 0.94 14.49
N ASN A 121 4.19 1.59 15.42
CA ASN A 121 2.86 2.12 15.19
C ASN A 121 2.83 3.64 14.96
N ARG A 122 3.96 4.33 15.13
CA ARG A 122 4.07 5.78 14.96
C ARG A 122 5.33 6.12 14.16
N MET A 123 5.21 7.09 13.27
CA MET A 123 6.31 7.65 12.49
C MET A 123 6.38 9.15 12.74
N CYS A 124 7.58 9.69 12.91
CA CYS A 124 7.79 11.14 12.90
C CYS A 124 8.97 11.47 12.00
N GLY A 125 8.91 12.58 11.31
CA GLY A 125 9.97 12.96 10.40
C GLY A 125 9.71 14.30 9.72
N THR A 126 10.51 14.54 8.70
CA THR A 126 10.48 15.76 7.91
C THR A 126 10.21 15.42 6.45
N VAL A 127 9.31 16.17 5.83
CA VAL A 127 9.01 16.13 4.41
C VAL A 127 9.80 17.24 3.73
N THR A 128 10.66 16.88 2.77
CA THR A 128 11.43 17.80 1.94
C THR A 128 10.75 17.95 0.58
N TYR A 129 10.18 19.13 0.36
CA TYR A 129 9.54 19.52 -0.90
C TYR A 129 10.56 20.05 -1.92
N HIS A 130 10.11 20.15 -3.17
CA HIS A 130 10.82 20.89 -4.22
C HIS A 130 11.17 22.31 -3.74
N GLY A 131 12.35 22.80 -4.10
CA GLY A 131 12.87 24.08 -3.62
C GLY A 131 13.48 24.03 -2.21
N GLY A 132 13.62 22.85 -1.61
CA GLY A 132 14.34 22.65 -0.34
C GLY A 132 13.52 22.98 0.92
N ARG A 133 12.21 23.25 0.78
CA ARG A 133 11.34 23.53 1.92
C ARG A 133 11.09 22.25 2.71
N THR A 134 11.31 22.31 4.02
CA THR A 134 11.14 21.19 4.94
C THR A 134 9.96 21.41 5.87
N LEU A 135 9.10 20.39 6.04
CA LEU A 135 7.89 20.46 6.84
C LEU A 135 7.79 19.24 7.77
N ALA A 136 7.41 19.42 9.04
CA ALA A 136 7.26 18.31 9.97
C ALA A 136 6.05 17.44 9.62
N MET A 137 6.16 16.13 9.81
CA MET A 137 5.07 15.17 9.62
C MET A 137 5.14 14.07 10.68
N VAL A 138 3.97 13.72 11.22
CA VAL A 138 3.75 12.55 12.07
C VAL A 138 2.70 11.65 11.43
N ALA A 139 2.84 10.33 11.57
CA ALA A 139 1.82 9.37 11.18
C ALA A 139 1.59 8.32 12.27
N GLN A 140 0.34 7.96 12.51
CA GLN A 140 -0.10 6.92 13.45
C GLN A 140 -0.78 5.79 12.69
N LYS A 141 -0.36 4.56 12.95
CA LYS A 141 -0.95 3.35 12.37
C LYS A 141 -2.33 3.11 12.97
N ARG A 142 -3.31 2.87 12.11
CA ARG A 142 -4.65 2.46 12.54
C ARG A 142 -4.63 1.01 13.02
N PRO A 143 -5.35 0.70 14.12
CA PRO A 143 -5.58 -0.69 14.51
C PRO A 143 -6.16 -1.50 13.35
N SER A 144 -5.63 -2.69 13.12
CA SER A 144 -6.14 -3.61 12.11
C SER A 144 -6.12 -5.03 12.63
N ILE A 145 -7.22 -5.74 12.39
CA ILE A 145 -7.30 -7.19 12.62
C ILE A 145 -6.57 -8.00 11.53
N TYR A 146 -6.21 -7.35 10.43
CA TYR A 146 -5.49 -8.00 9.34
C TYR A 146 -3.98 -8.01 9.63
N GLN A 147 -3.45 -9.20 9.93
CA GLN A 147 -2.02 -9.41 10.02
C GLN A 147 -1.47 -9.75 8.63
N SER A 148 -0.80 -8.78 8.02
CA SER A 148 -0.04 -9.03 6.80
C SER A 148 1.29 -9.71 7.13
N GLN A 149 1.81 -10.48 6.17
CA GLN A 149 3.14 -11.07 6.27
C GLN A 149 4.21 -9.96 6.37
N SER A 150 5.24 -10.17 7.20
CA SER A 150 6.41 -9.30 7.27
C SER A 150 7.21 -9.34 5.96
N GLN A 151 8.11 -8.38 5.77
CA GLN A 151 8.98 -8.35 4.60
C GLN A 151 9.88 -9.61 4.53
N ALA A 152 10.43 -10.08 5.66
CA ALA A 152 11.22 -11.30 5.70
C ALA A 152 10.42 -12.56 5.33
N GLN A 153 9.15 -12.63 5.76
CA GLN A 153 8.24 -13.73 5.41
C GLN A 153 7.96 -13.77 3.90
N ARG A 154 7.81 -12.61 3.26
CA ARG A 154 7.60 -12.53 1.80
C ARG A 154 8.88 -12.84 1.02
N ALA A 155 10.03 -12.36 1.49
CA ALA A 155 11.32 -12.65 0.88
C ALA A 155 11.65 -14.16 0.90
N SER A 156 11.33 -14.85 2.00
CA SER A 156 11.51 -16.30 2.13
C SER A 156 10.45 -17.13 1.38
N GLY A 157 9.22 -16.62 1.25
CA GLY A 157 8.16 -17.23 0.44
C GLY A 157 8.44 -17.18 -1.07
N SER A 158 9.09 -16.11 -1.54
CA SER A 158 9.49 -15.94 -2.95
C SER A 158 10.55 -16.98 -3.38
N LYS A 159 11.50 -17.33 -2.49
CA LYS A 159 12.54 -18.34 -2.78
C LYS A 159 12.01 -19.76 -2.90
N ARG A 160 10.98 -20.14 -2.12
CA ARG A 160 10.43 -21.52 -2.14
C ARG A 160 9.64 -21.88 -3.40
N GLY A 161 9.42 -20.95 -4.32
CA GLY A 161 8.83 -21.23 -5.63
C GLY A 161 9.80 -21.84 -6.66
N CYS A 162 11.11 -21.90 -6.38
CA CYS A 162 12.11 -22.43 -7.32
C CYS A 162 12.88 -23.66 -6.79
N ASP A 163 12.79 -23.98 -5.49
CA ASP A 163 13.64 -24.98 -4.84
C ASP A 163 12.86 -26.18 -4.28
N HIS A 164 11.95 -26.74 -5.07
CA HIS A 164 11.53 -28.13 -4.87
C HIS A 164 12.13 -29.01 -5.96
N PRO A 165 13.09 -29.90 -5.63
CA PRO A 165 13.43 -31.00 -6.51
C PRO A 165 12.22 -31.94 -6.51
N PHE A 166 11.31 -31.71 -7.45
CA PHE A 166 10.32 -32.70 -7.79
C PHE A 166 11.10 -33.87 -8.41
N SER A 167 11.43 -34.87 -7.60
CA SER A 167 11.89 -36.18 -8.06
C SER A 167 10.80 -36.77 -8.95
N MET A 168 10.90 -36.52 -10.26
CA MET A 168 10.15 -37.27 -11.26
C MET A 168 10.95 -38.49 -11.70
N PRO A 169 10.28 -39.63 -11.95
CA PRO A 169 10.90 -40.79 -12.56
C PRO A 169 11.38 -40.45 -13.97
N ARG A 170 12.52 -41.03 -14.33
CA ARG A 170 13.20 -40.84 -15.62
C ARG A 170 12.25 -41.13 -16.77
N GLY A 171 12.10 -40.16 -17.67
CA GLY A 171 11.57 -40.41 -19.01
C GLY A 171 10.51 -39.43 -19.50
N ARG A 172 10.90 -38.18 -19.80
CA ARG A 172 10.43 -37.42 -20.98
C ARG A 172 11.07 -36.03 -20.99
N SER A 173 12.07 -35.88 -21.86
CA SER A 173 12.53 -34.58 -22.33
C SER A 173 11.47 -33.99 -23.25
N THR A 174 10.83 -32.88 -22.86
CA THR A 174 10.62 -31.69 -23.71
C THR A 174 9.81 -30.59 -23.00
N LYS A 175 10.29 -29.35 -23.14
CA LYS A 175 9.57 -28.06 -23.00
C LYS A 175 9.29 -27.51 -21.58
N CYS A 176 10.36 -27.08 -20.90
CA CYS A 176 10.34 -25.87 -20.06
C CYS A 176 11.13 -24.74 -20.74
N ARG A 177 10.62 -24.25 -21.87
CA ARG A 177 11.04 -22.98 -22.50
C ARG A 177 9.82 -22.47 -23.27
N LEU A 178 9.41 -21.22 -23.04
CA LEU A 178 8.27 -20.48 -23.65
C LEU A 178 7.02 -20.23 -22.77
N SER A 179 7.10 -20.24 -21.44
CA SER A 179 6.03 -19.68 -20.58
C SER A 179 6.15 -18.15 -20.39
N GLY A 180 7.37 -17.65 -20.16
CA GLY A 180 7.60 -16.22 -19.88
C GLY A 180 7.27 -15.28 -21.04
N ALA A 181 7.57 -15.67 -22.29
CA ALA A 181 7.30 -14.82 -23.46
C ALA A 181 5.80 -14.62 -23.73
N LYS A 182 4.97 -15.65 -23.50
CA LYS A 182 3.51 -15.57 -23.63
C LYS A 182 2.88 -14.74 -22.51
N GLN A 183 3.42 -14.80 -21.29
CA GLN A 183 2.98 -13.93 -20.19
C GLN A 183 3.34 -12.46 -20.44
N LEU A 184 4.55 -12.18 -20.93
CA LEU A 184 4.97 -10.82 -21.29
C LEU A 184 4.14 -10.25 -22.45
N GLN A 185 3.79 -11.07 -23.45
CA GLN A 185 2.90 -10.67 -24.55
C GLN A 185 1.48 -10.38 -24.08
N ARG A 186 0.93 -11.17 -23.15
CA ARG A 186 -0.40 -10.92 -22.57
C ARG A 186 -0.43 -9.67 -21.68
N ALA A 187 0.66 -9.37 -20.98
CA ALA A 187 0.80 -8.14 -20.20
C ALA A 187 0.88 -6.89 -21.10
N ARG A 188 1.65 -6.97 -22.20
CA ARG A 188 1.71 -5.88 -23.21
C ARG A 188 0.35 -5.63 -23.87
N GLN A 189 -0.36 -6.68 -24.29
CA GLN A 189 -1.70 -6.55 -24.88
C GLN A 189 -2.74 -5.91 -23.94
N ARG A 190 -2.66 -6.17 -22.63
CA ARG A 190 -3.56 -5.50 -21.66
C ARG A 190 -3.21 -4.03 -21.48
N ASN A 191 -1.92 -3.70 -21.45
CA ASN A 191 -1.48 -2.32 -21.30
C ASN A 191 -1.84 -1.47 -22.54
N ASP A 192 -1.72 -2.03 -23.74
CA ASP A 192 -2.11 -1.35 -24.98
C ASP A 192 -3.63 -1.13 -25.08
N ARG A 193 -4.45 -2.07 -24.61
CA ARG A 193 -5.92 -1.87 -24.52
C ARG A 193 -6.30 -0.80 -23.50
N PHE A 194 -5.62 -0.74 -22.36
CA PHE A 194 -5.87 0.30 -21.36
C PHE A 194 -5.50 1.68 -21.90
N ARG A 195 -4.38 1.79 -22.64
CA ARG A 195 -3.94 3.04 -23.27
C ARG A 195 -4.91 3.53 -24.35
N ALA A 196 -5.53 2.63 -25.10
CA ALA A 196 -6.53 2.97 -26.12
C ALA A 196 -7.87 3.45 -25.53
N GLN A 197 -8.25 3.01 -24.32
CA GLN A 197 -9.47 3.48 -23.64
C GLN A 197 -9.30 4.84 -22.96
N VAL A 198 -8.09 5.16 -22.49
CA VAL A 198 -7.81 6.39 -21.74
C VAL A 198 -7.51 7.58 -22.66
N ASN A 199 -7.26 7.38 -23.97
CA ASN A 199 -6.94 8.48 -24.88
C ASN A 199 -7.31 8.19 -26.36
N PRO A 200 -8.57 8.37 -26.79
CA PRO A 200 -9.02 8.05 -28.15
C PRO A 200 -8.52 9.03 -29.24
N GLY A 201 -7.72 10.06 -28.88
CA GLY A 201 -7.48 11.23 -29.74
C GLY A 201 -6.13 11.34 -30.47
N ARG A 202 -5.23 10.35 -30.47
CA ARG A 202 -3.94 10.46 -31.21
C ARG A 202 -3.67 9.28 -32.15
N ASN A 203 -4.38 9.28 -33.28
CA ASN A 203 -3.99 8.53 -34.47
C ASN A 203 -2.76 9.18 -35.14
N GLY A 204 -1.56 8.83 -34.69
CA GLY A 204 -0.31 9.10 -35.39
C GLY A 204 0.15 7.84 -36.14
N ARG A 205 -0.01 7.85 -37.46
CA ARG A 205 0.45 6.80 -38.39
C ARG A 205 1.95 6.51 -38.20
N TYR A 206 2.31 5.34 -37.68
CA TYR A 206 3.63 4.75 -37.90
C TYR A 206 3.51 3.64 -38.95
N ARG A 207 3.87 3.97 -40.20
CA ARG A 207 4.19 2.99 -41.24
C ARG A 207 5.53 2.34 -40.86
N ALA A 208 5.51 1.09 -40.43
CA ALA A 208 6.72 0.28 -40.38
C ALA A 208 7.16 -0.06 -41.81
N ARG A 209 8.26 0.53 -42.28
CA ARG A 209 8.99 0.08 -43.48
C ARG A 209 9.85 -1.11 -43.05
N SER A 210 9.65 -2.26 -43.69
CA SER A 210 10.50 -3.43 -43.53
C SER A 210 11.88 -3.17 -44.16
N GLY A 211 12.90 -3.07 -43.32
CA GLY A 211 14.31 -3.09 -43.70
C GLY A 211 14.83 -4.53 -43.71
N ARG A 212 15.22 -4.98 -44.89
CA ARG A 212 15.71 -6.31 -45.27
C ARG A 212 17.13 -6.51 -44.72
N CYS A 213 17.39 -7.63 -44.03
CA CYS A 213 18.75 -8.08 -43.71
C CYS A 213 19.32 -8.82 -44.93
N MET A 214 20.45 -8.36 -45.46
CA MET A 214 21.38 -9.16 -46.26
C MET A 214 22.69 -9.15 -45.46
N ALA A 215 23.22 -10.34 -45.17
CA ALA A 215 24.58 -10.52 -44.68
C ALA A 215 25.37 -11.17 -45.82
N GLU A 216 26.55 -10.60 -46.08
CA GLU A 216 27.66 -11.24 -46.81
C GLU A 216 28.23 -12.43 -46.02
#